data_AF-A0A0D0K453-F1
#
_entry.id   AF-A0A0D0K453-F1
#
_cell.length_a   1.000
_cell.length_b   1.000
_cell.length_c   1.000
_cell.angle_alpha   90.00
_cell.angle_beta   90.00
_cell.angle_gamma   90.00
#
_symmetry.space_group_name_H-M   'P 1'
#
loop_
_entity.id
_entity.type
_entity.pdbx_description
1 polymer ?
#
loop_
_entity_poly.entity_id
_entity_poly.type
_entity_poly.pdbx_seq_one_letter_code
_entity_poly.pdbx_strand_id
1 'polypeptide(L)'
;IGYFLPPNLGGFYGQLQYSFSEKTKYSPGTATPDVANNSRTGRYIGGRFGYANGPLDIAAAYGSSTVGDQFYVGTTNKVNTFNLGASYDFGPVKLFGEVSRSKNKLDYETEPFLGGRPDVDLTGYLLGVTVPVGAGLIRASYSAVKYDNNQQEVLFQPRIADPKANKLAIGYVHNLSKRTALY
;
A
#
# COMPACT_ATOMS: atom_id res chain seq x y z
N ILE A 1 -0.77 -8.36 15.47
CA ILE A 1 0.49 -8.27 16.25
C ILE A 1 1.43 -7.31 15.55
N GLY A 2 2.07 -6.40 16.29
CA GLY A 2 3.08 -5.50 15.74
C GLY A 2 4.29 -5.42 16.67
N TYR A 3 5.47 -5.26 16.09
CA TYR A 3 6.72 -5.03 16.81
C TYR A 3 7.36 -3.77 16.26
N PHE A 4 7.80 -2.87 17.14
CA PHE A 4 8.54 -1.67 16.77
C PHE A 4 10.00 -1.85 17.16
N LEU A 5 10.91 -1.37 16.32
CA LEU A 5 12.31 -1.31 16.70
C LEU A 5 12.46 -0.44 17.97
N PRO A 6 13.39 -0.79 18.87
CA PRO A 6 13.69 0.02 20.04
C PRO A 6 14.01 1.47 19.66
N PRO A 7 13.71 2.43 20.55
CA PRO A 7 14.15 3.81 20.34
C PRO A 7 15.69 3.91 20.36
N ASN A 8 16.21 5.05 19.90
CA ASN A 8 17.63 5.44 19.98
C ASN A 8 18.62 4.62 19.13
N LEU A 9 18.18 4.05 18.01
CA LEU A 9 19.06 3.38 17.05
C LEU A 9 19.75 4.36 16.09
N GLY A 10 20.22 5.51 16.59
CA GLY A 10 20.96 6.48 15.76
C GLY A 10 20.16 7.05 14.58
N GLY A 11 18.83 7.17 14.71
CA GLY A 11 17.93 7.63 13.66
C GLY A 11 17.24 6.52 12.88
N PHE A 12 17.71 5.27 12.97
CA PHE A 12 16.99 4.15 12.40
C PHE A 12 15.71 3.84 13.18
N TYR A 13 14.66 3.51 12.45
CA TYR A 13 13.40 3.07 13.03
C TYR A 13 12.75 2.04 12.12
N GLY A 14 11.78 1.31 12.65
CA GLY A 14 11.09 0.31 11.86
C GLY A 14 9.98 -0.37 12.64
N GLN A 15 9.17 -1.10 11.90
CA GLN A 15 8.06 -1.85 12.43
C GLN A 15 7.87 -3.13 11.61
N LEU A 16 7.53 -4.22 12.28
CA LEU A 16 6.99 -5.42 11.69
C LEU A 16 5.54 -5.60 12.16
N GLN A 17 4.70 -6.09 11.27
CA GLN A 17 3.29 -6.33 11.54
C GLN A 17 2.87 -7.68 10.98
N TYR A 18 2.04 -8.39 11.74
CA TYR A 18 1.40 -9.63 11.33
C TYR A 18 -0.03 -9.64 11.84
N SER A 19 -0.99 -9.90 10.95
CA SER A 19 -2.40 -10.09 11.29
C SER A 19 -2.82 -11.49 10.89
N PHE A 20 -3.53 -12.16 11.80
CA PHE A 20 -4.12 -13.47 11.53
C PHE A 20 -5.27 -13.35 10.52
N SER A 21 -5.66 -14.46 9.89
CA SER A 21 -6.78 -14.47 8.96
C SER A 21 -8.13 -14.28 9.63
N GLU A 22 -8.27 -14.69 10.90
CA GLU A 22 -9.55 -14.67 11.64
C GLU A 22 -10.68 -15.42 10.89
N LYS A 23 -10.31 -16.46 10.13
CA LYS A 23 -11.23 -17.32 9.40
C LYS A 23 -11.22 -18.74 9.95
N THR A 24 -12.38 -19.38 9.88
CA THR A 24 -12.53 -20.80 10.22
C THR A 24 -11.72 -21.65 9.26
N LYS A 25 -10.97 -22.61 9.81
CA LYS A 25 -10.25 -23.62 9.05
C LYS A 25 -10.87 -24.98 9.37
N TYR A 26 -11.25 -25.72 8.34
CA TYR A 26 -11.82 -27.06 8.46
C TYR A 26 -10.77 -28.12 8.10
N SER A 27 -10.73 -29.23 8.85
CA SER A 27 -9.83 -30.36 8.61
C SER A 27 -10.51 -31.66 9.05
N PRO A 28 -10.57 -32.72 8.20
CA PRO A 28 -10.08 -32.76 6.82
C PRO A 28 -10.93 -31.87 5.90
N GLY A 29 -10.31 -31.23 4.91
CA GLY A 29 -11.01 -30.32 3.99
C GLY A 29 -12.15 -30.99 3.21
N THR A 30 -12.15 -32.32 3.11
CA THR A 30 -13.20 -33.14 2.47
C THR A 30 -14.49 -33.27 3.31
N ALA A 31 -14.45 -32.91 4.59
CA ALA A 31 -15.61 -32.92 5.50
C ALA A 31 -16.14 -31.51 5.81
N THR A 32 -15.77 -30.52 5.00
CA THR A 32 -16.20 -29.13 5.16
C THR A 32 -17.63 -28.96 4.61
N PRO A 33 -18.53 -28.24 5.31
CA PRO A 33 -19.80 -27.83 4.71
C PRO A 33 -19.58 -27.06 3.40
N ASP A 34 -20.59 -26.97 2.53
CA ASP A 34 -20.52 -26.14 1.31
C ASP A 34 -20.49 -24.64 1.66
N VAL A 35 -19.35 -24.20 2.16
CA VAL A 35 -19.03 -22.83 2.53
C VAL A 35 -17.71 -22.44 1.87
N ALA A 36 -17.59 -21.17 1.50
CA ALA A 36 -16.38 -20.66 0.87
C ALA A 36 -15.14 -20.92 1.75
N ASN A 37 -14.25 -21.82 1.32
CA ASN A 37 -13.01 -22.12 2.03
C ASN A 37 -12.00 -20.99 1.84
N ASN A 38 -12.14 -19.98 2.70
CA ASN A 38 -11.40 -18.74 2.70
C ASN A 38 -10.41 -18.63 3.88
N SER A 39 -9.95 -19.77 4.41
CA SER A 39 -9.23 -19.87 5.69
C SER A 39 -7.99 -18.96 5.80
N ARG A 40 -7.39 -18.56 4.67
CA ARG A 40 -6.22 -17.66 4.62
C ARG A 40 -6.57 -16.18 4.42
N THR A 41 -7.79 -15.86 3.99
CA THR A 41 -8.26 -14.49 3.73
C THR A 41 -8.19 -13.65 5.00
N GLY A 42 -7.70 -12.42 4.90
CA GLY A 42 -7.53 -11.49 6.02
C GLY A 42 -6.13 -11.53 6.65
N ARG A 43 -5.32 -12.56 6.35
CA ARG A 43 -3.93 -12.62 6.83
C ARG A 43 -3.11 -11.51 6.20
N TYR A 44 -2.31 -10.84 7.02
CA TYR A 44 -1.37 -9.81 6.59
C TYR A 44 0.01 -10.03 7.21
N ILE A 45 1.06 -9.77 6.44
CA ILE A 45 2.42 -9.61 6.94
C ILE A 45 3.06 -8.42 6.25
N GLY A 46 3.72 -7.56 7.02
CA GLY A 46 4.43 -6.43 6.44
C GLY A 46 5.42 -5.82 7.40
N GLY A 47 6.23 -4.94 6.85
CA GLY A 47 7.24 -4.21 7.58
C GLY A 47 7.54 -2.87 6.96
N ARG A 48 8.03 -1.97 7.79
CA ARG A 48 8.57 -0.67 7.42
C ARG A 48 9.93 -0.52 8.06
N PHE A 49 10.87 0.03 7.32
CA PHE A 49 12.17 0.42 7.83
C PHE A 49 12.52 1.80 7.30
N GLY A 50 13.10 2.63 8.14
CA GLY A 50 13.45 3.99 7.79
C GLY A 50 14.57 4.56 8.63
N TYR A 51 14.99 5.73 8.21
CA TYR A 51 16.02 6.52 8.84
C TYR A 51 15.55 7.96 8.91
N ALA A 52 15.53 8.51 10.11
CA ALA A 52 15.26 9.91 10.38
C ALA A 52 16.40 10.50 11.19
N ASN A 53 17.03 11.56 10.66
CA ASN A 53 18.05 12.30 11.37
C ASN A 53 18.00 13.77 10.97
N GLY A 54 17.78 14.65 11.96
CA GLY A 54 17.60 16.08 11.75
C GLY A 54 16.45 16.37 10.78
N PRO A 55 16.69 17.10 9.68
CA PRO A 55 15.64 17.51 8.74
C PRO A 55 15.18 16.39 7.79
N LEU A 56 15.96 15.31 7.64
CA LEU A 56 15.71 14.23 6.70
C LEU A 56 14.96 13.07 7.36
N ASP A 57 13.93 12.56 6.68
CA ASP A 57 13.26 11.29 7.00
C ASP A 57 13.01 10.52 5.70
N ILE A 58 13.45 9.26 5.63
CA ILE A 58 13.21 8.34 4.51
C ILE A 58 12.81 6.97 5.04
N ALA A 59 11.83 6.35 4.41
CA ALA A 59 11.40 5.00 4.75
C ALA A 59 10.85 4.24 3.56
N ALA A 60 11.09 2.93 3.58
CA ALA A 60 10.44 1.98 2.70
C ALA A 60 9.54 1.04 3.52
N ALA A 61 8.43 0.63 2.93
CA ALA A 61 7.58 -0.41 3.49
C ALA A 61 7.19 -1.43 2.42
N TYR A 62 7.03 -2.67 2.87
CA TYR A 62 6.48 -3.75 2.06
C TYR A 62 5.48 -4.55 2.90
N GLY A 63 4.35 -4.92 2.31
CA GLY A 63 3.38 -5.78 2.96
C GLY A 63 2.62 -6.64 1.96
N SER A 64 2.11 -7.76 2.44
CA SER A 64 1.31 -8.73 1.68
C SER A 64 0.04 -9.03 2.46
N SER A 65 -1.11 -8.80 1.83
CA SER A 65 -2.43 -9.10 2.38
C SER A 65 -3.10 -10.18 1.55
N THR A 66 -3.57 -11.26 2.16
CA THR A 66 -4.44 -12.23 1.48
C THR A 66 -5.85 -11.68 1.41
N VAL A 67 -6.30 -11.27 0.22
CA VAL A 67 -7.64 -10.69 0.01
C VAL A 67 -8.68 -11.72 -0.45
N GLY A 68 -8.23 -12.89 -0.88
CA GLY A 68 -9.10 -14.00 -1.26
C GLY A 68 -8.38 -15.33 -1.20
N ASP A 69 -9.14 -16.41 -1.02
CA ASP A 69 -8.63 -17.77 -0.90
C ASP A 69 -9.72 -18.73 -1.38
N GLN A 70 -9.35 -19.68 -2.24
CA GLN A 70 -10.21 -20.73 -2.76
C GLN A 70 -9.45 -22.05 -2.67
N PHE A 71 -9.51 -22.68 -1.49
CA PHE A 71 -8.73 -23.89 -1.20
C PHE A 71 -8.97 -25.03 -2.20
N TYR A 72 -10.23 -25.35 -2.53
CA TYR A 72 -10.54 -26.45 -3.46
C TYR A 72 -10.03 -26.21 -4.88
N VAL A 73 -10.00 -24.94 -5.30
CA VAL A 73 -9.47 -24.53 -6.61
C VAL A 73 -7.94 -24.37 -6.55
N GLY A 74 -7.34 -24.42 -5.35
CA GLY A 74 -5.92 -24.24 -5.15
C GLY A 74 -5.45 -22.82 -5.45
N THR A 75 -6.26 -21.78 -5.18
CA THR A 75 -5.85 -20.38 -5.46
C THR A 75 -5.83 -19.49 -4.24
N THR A 76 -4.91 -18.52 -4.20
CA THR A 76 -4.81 -17.49 -3.17
C THR A 76 -4.59 -16.13 -3.80
N ASN A 77 -5.51 -15.20 -3.56
CA ASN A 77 -5.38 -13.83 -4.02
C ASN A 77 -4.68 -12.97 -2.96
N LYS A 78 -3.60 -12.30 -3.37
CA LYS A 78 -2.80 -11.40 -2.51
C LYS A 78 -2.70 -10.01 -3.12
N VAL A 79 -2.76 -9.00 -2.26
CA VAL A 79 -2.33 -7.65 -2.59
C VAL A 79 -1.01 -7.37 -1.90
N ASN A 80 0.05 -7.23 -2.70
CA ASN A 80 1.37 -6.86 -2.24
C ASN A 80 1.57 -5.36 -2.44
N THR A 81 1.93 -4.62 -1.41
CA THR A 81 2.14 -3.18 -1.49
C THR A 81 3.56 -2.85 -1.08
N PHE A 82 4.27 -2.15 -1.96
CA PHE A 82 5.53 -1.48 -1.68
C PHE A 82 5.32 0.03 -1.68
N ASN A 83 5.96 0.75 -0.76
CA ASN A 83 6.10 2.19 -0.86
C ASN A 83 7.48 2.65 -0.38
N LEU A 84 7.92 3.77 -0.93
CA LEU A 84 9.13 4.50 -0.55
C LEU A 84 8.76 5.97 -0.42
N GLY A 85 8.89 6.51 0.78
CA GLY A 85 8.61 7.91 1.09
C GLY A 85 9.85 8.61 1.64
N ALA A 86 9.99 9.88 1.31
CA ALA A 86 11.03 10.74 1.85
C ALA A 86 10.50 12.15 2.12
N SER A 87 11.06 12.81 3.13
CA SER A 87 10.79 14.21 3.42
C SER A 87 12.05 14.93 3.90
N TYR A 88 12.11 16.22 3.61
CA TYR A 88 13.16 17.11 4.09
C TYR A 88 12.56 18.41 4.60
N ASP A 89 12.89 18.77 5.83
CA ASP A 89 12.48 20.01 6.48
C ASP A 89 13.58 21.07 6.38
N PHE A 90 13.33 22.12 5.60
CA PHE A 90 14.26 23.24 5.44
C PHE A 90 14.12 24.29 6.56
N GLY A 91 13.12 24.16 7.44
CA GLY A 91 12.75 25.18 8.44
C GLY A 91 11.48 25.94 8.02
N PRO A 92 11.55 26.86 7.02
CA PRO A 92 10.37 27.60 6.58
C PRO A 92 9.51 26.80 5.60
N VAL A 93 10.00 25.66 5.10
CA VAL A 93 9.29 24.81 4.15
C VAL A 93 9.71 23.36 4.35
N LYS A 94 8.75 22.44 4.28
CA LYS A 94 9.02 21.00 4.26
C LYS A 94 8.54 20.42 2.93
N LEU A 95 9.44 19.73 2.24
CA LEU A 95 9.15 19.01 0.99
C LEU A 95 9.05 17.51 1.32
N PHE A 96 8.14 16.81 0.67
CA PHE A 96 7.99 15.37 0.81
C PHE A 96 7.48 14.73 -0.47
N GLY A 97 7.79 13.46 -0.64
CA GLY A 97 7.27 12.67 -1.75
C GLY A 97 7.20 11.20 -1.42
N GLU A 98 6.42 10.48 -2.20
CA GLU A 98 6.21 9.05 -2.09
C GLU A 98 6.07 8.43 -3.48
N VAL A 99 6.62 7.23 -3.64
CA VAL A 99 6.25 6.31 -4.72
C VAL A 99 5.69 5.03 -4.11
N SER A 100 4.65 4.48 -4.71
CA SER A 100 4.02 3.24 -4.24
C SER A 100 3.63 2.34 -5.40
N ARG A 101 3.66 1.04 -5.16
CA ARG A 101 3.17 0.01 -6.09
C ARG A 101 2.37 -1.02 -5.31
N SER A 102 1.12 -1.21 -5.69
CA SER A 102 0.27 -2.30 -5.22
C SER A 102 0.06 -3.31 -6.33
N LYS A 103 0.30 -4.59 -6.05
CA LYS A 103 0.20 -5.69 -6.99
C LYS A 103 -0.84 -6.69 -6.50
N ASN A 104 -1.94 -6.82 -7.24
CA ASN A 104 -2.96 -7.85 -7.04
C ASN A 104 -2.53 -9.09 -7.81
N LYS A 105 -2.12 -10.13 -7.07
CA LYS A 105 -1.55 -11.37 -7.59
C LYS A 105 -2.43 -12.55 -7.19
N LEU A 106 -2.67 -13.46 -8.13
CA LEU A 106 -3.33 -14.74 -7.86
C LEU A 106 -2.28 -15.87 -7.88
N ASP A 107 -1.97 -16.43 -6.71
CA ASP A 107 -1.10 -17.59 -6.58
C ASP A 107 -1.90 -18.88 -6.82
N TYR A 108 -1.33 -19.82 -7.59
CA TYR A 108 -1.90 -21.14 -7.86
C TYR A 108 -1.08 -22.23 -7.16
N GLU A 109 -1.74 -23.23 -6.58
CA GLU A 109 -1.10 -24.43 -6.05
C GLU A 109 -0.61 -25.33 -7.17
N THR A 110 -1.38 -25.42 -8.26
CA THR A 110 -0.96 -26.02 -9.52
C THR A 110 -1.16 -24.99 -10.63
N GLU A 111 -0.07 -24.56 -11.26
CA GLU A 111 -0.10 -23.55 -12.32
C GLU A 111 -0.93 -24.03 -13.52
N PRO A 112 -1.93 -23.25 -14.00
CA PRO A 112 -2.70 -23.62 -15.17
C PRO A 112 -1.82 -23.71 -16.41
N PHE A 113 -1.99 -24.77 -17.20
CA PHE A 113 -1.22 -24.99 -18.43
C PHE A 113 -1.32 -23.84 -19.44
N LEU A 114 -2.47 -23.16 -19.50
CA LEU A 114 -2.72 -22.02 -20.40
C LEU A 114 -2.28 -20.66 -19.83
N GLY A 115 -1.61 -20.65 -18.67
CA GLY A 115 -1.26 -19.44 -17.93
C GLY A 115 -2.39 -18.99 -17.01
N GLY A 116 -2.02 -18.58 -15.79
CA GLY A 116 -2.95 -18.04 -14.81
C GLY A 116 -3.47 -16.64 -15.17
N ARG A 117 -4.41 -16.15 -14.36
CA ARG A 117 -4.89 -14.77 -14.45
C ARG A 117 -3.70 -13.79 -14.37
N PRO A 118 -3.61 -12.78 -15.25
CA PRO A 118 -2.57 -11.77 -15.15
C PRO A 118 -2.70 -10.96 -13.85
N ASP A 119 -1.54 -10.60 -13.30
CA ASP A 119 -1.48 -9.72 -12.14
C ASP A 119 -1.96 -8.32 -12.52
N VAL A 120 -2.56 -7.59 -11.57
CA VAL A 120 -2.94 -6.18 -11.80
C VAL A 120 -2.10 -5.30 -10.90
N ASP A 121 -1.35 -4.39 -11.49
CA ASP A 121 -0.52 -3.43 -10.77
C ASP A 121 -1.21 -2.06 -10.67
N LEU A 122 -0.96 -1.35 -9.58
CA LEU A 122 -1.32 0.05 -9.39
C LEU A 122 -0.06 0.77 -8.92
N THR A 123 0.46 1.67 -9.75
CA THR A 123 1.63 2.49 -9.42
C THR A 123 1.19 3.91 -9.15
N GLY A 124 1.65 4.47 -8.03
CA GLY A 124 1.35 5.83 -7.61
C GLY A 124 2.59 6.63 -7.28
N TYR A 125 2.50 7.95 -7.42
CA TYR A 125 3.49 8.88 -6.87
C TYR A 125 2.80 10.13 -6.32
N LEU A 126 3.46 10.75 -5.35
CA LEU A 126 3.06 11.99 -4.73
C LEU A 126 4.28 12.89 -4.52
N LEU A 127 4.13 14.17 -4.81
CA LEU A 127 5.04 15.23 -4.39
C LEU A 127 4.22 16.30 -3.66
N GLY A 128 4.67 16.68 -2.48
CA GLY A 128 3.97 17.61 -1.60
C GLY A 128 4.89 18.55 -0.88
N VAL A 129 4.34 19.68 -0.50
CA VAL A 129 5.02 20.74 0.25
C VAL A 129 4.10 21.29 1.33
N THR A 130 4.69 21.61 2.47
CA THR A 130 4.02 22.32 3.55
C THR A 130 4.82 23.54 3.97
N VAL A 131 4.15 24.68 4.12
CA VAL A 131 4.77 25.96 4.52
C VAL A 131 4.03 26.48 5.75
N PRO A 132 4.64 26.51 6.95
CA PRO A 132 4.06 27.18 8.10
C PRO A 132 4.04 28.70 7.88
N VAL A 133 2.90 29.34 8.16
CA VAL A 133 2.70 30.80 8.02
C VAL A 133 1.96 31.33 9.25
N GLY A 134 2.69 31.91 10.21
CA GLY A 134 2.12 32.36 11.48
C GLY A 134 1.42 31.22 12.23
N ALA A 135 0.14 31.39 12.54
CA ALA A 135 -0.70 30.35 13.14
C ALA A 135 -1.23 29.30 12.13
N GLY A 136 -0.96 29.49 10.83
CA GLY A 136 -1.49 28.65 9.75
C GLY A 136 -0.45 27.78 9.06
N LEU A 137 -0.95 26.94 8.14
CA LEU A 137 -0.17 25.99 7.37
C LEU A 137 -0.72 25.90 5.94
N ILE A 138 0.10 26.27 4.96
CA ILE A 138 -0.21 26.05 3.55
C ILE A 138 0.23 24.63 3.18
N ARG A 139 -0.61 23.92 2.43
CA ARG A 139 -0.31 22.59 1.88
C ARG A 139 -0.59 22.60 0.38
N ALA A 140 0.35 22.07 -0.39
CA ALA A 140 0.12 21.79 -1.80
C ALA A 140 0.70 20.42 -2.14
N SER A 141 0.04 19.70 -3.05
CA SER A 141 0.52 18.41 -3.52
C SER A 141 0.02 18.09 -4.91
N TYR A 142 0.85 17.37 -5.65
CA TYR A 142 0.46 16.69 -6.88
C TYR A 142 0.62 15.19 -6.69
N SER A 143 -0.40 14.43 -7.09
CA SER A 143 -0.37 12.97 -7.02
C SER A 143 -0.92 12.38 -8.31
N ALA A 144 -0.36 11.26 -8.74
CA ALA A 144 -0.87 10.50 -9.86
C ALA A 144 -0.84 9.00 -9.55
N VAL A 145 -1.78 8.29 -10.14
CA VAL A 145 -1.88 6.83 -10.08
C VAL A 145 -2.19 6.26 -11.46
N LYS A 146 -1.65 5.10 -11.76
CA LYS A 146 -1.90 4.37 -13.00
C LYS A 146 -2.03 2.87 -12.71
N TYR A 147 -3.10 2.27 -13.21
CA TYR A 147 -3.24 0.83 -13.27
C TYR A 147 -2.39 0.26 -14.41
N ASP A 148 -1.92 -0.97 -14.25
CA ASP A 148 -1.46 -1.82 -15.34
C ASP A 148 -2.23 -3.14 -15.19
N ASN A 149 -3.19 -3.35 -16.09
CA ASN A 149 -4.03 -4.54 -16.04
C ASN A 149 -3.33 -5.77 -16.63
N ASN A 150 -2.08 -5.64 -17.13
CA ASN A 150 -1.33 -6.68 -17.81
C ASN A 150 -2.20 -7.45 -18.82
N GLN A 151 -2.99 -6.71 -19.61
CA GLN A 151 -3.94 -7.29 -20.55
C GLN A 151 -3.20 -8.16 -21.55
N GLN A 152 -3.73 -9.36 -21.80
CA GLN A 152 -3.23 -10.22 -22.86
C GLN A 152 -3.54 -9.60 -24.22
N GLU A 153 -2.56 -9.61 -25.12
CA GLU A 153 -2.76 -9.18 -26.50
C GLU A 153 -3.65 -10.19 -27.22
N VAL A 154 -4.81 -9.74 -27.71
CA VAL A 154 -5.76 -10.57 -28.47
C VAL A 154 -5.72 -10.13 -29.93
N LEU A 155 -5.48 -11.08 -30.82
CA LEU A 155 -5.40 -10.80 -32.26
C LEU A 155 -6.71 -10.16 -32.75
N PHE A 156 -6.58 -9.07 -33.51
CA PHE A 156 -7.69 -8.27 -34.06
C PHE A 156 -8.55 -7.53 -33.03
N GLN A 157 -8.11 -7.40 -31.77
CA GLN A 157 -8.77 -6.57 -30.77
C GLN A 157 -7.86 -5.43 -30.30
N PRO A 158 -8.31 -4.16 -30.34
CA PRO A 158 -7.49 -3.05 -29.87
C PRO A 158 -7.35 -3.08 -28.35
N ARG A 159 -6.12 -2.90 -27.86
CA ARG A 159 -5.84 -2.83 -26.42
C ARG A 159 -6.55 -1.63 -25.79
N ILE A 160 -7.18 -1.85 -24.65
CA ILE A 160 -7.81 -0.79 -23.87
C ILE A 160 -6.71 -0.11 -23.04
N ALA A 161 -6.63 1.22 -23.11
CA ALA A 161 -5.65 1.97 -22.33
C ALA A 161 -5.89 1.79 -20.83
N ASP A 162 -4.80 1.65 -20.06
CA ASP A 162 -4.95 1.44 -18.62
C ASP A 162 -5.50 2.70 -17.91
N PRO A 163 -6.41 2.52 -16.93
CA PRO A 163 -6.94 3.62 -16.15
C PRO A 163 -5.85 4.39 -15.40
N LYS A 164 -5.94 5.72 -15.41
CA LYS A 164 -5.04 6.61 -14.67
C LYS A 164 -5.80 7.81 -14.10
N ALA A 165 -5.31 8.36 -13.01
CA ALA A 165 -5.86 9.56 -12.38
C ALA A 165 -4.75 10.46 -11.86
N ASN A 166 -4.92 11.78 -12.04
CA ASN A 166 -4.02 12.81 -11.54
C ASN A 166 -4.82 13.79 -10.67
N LYS A 167 -4.22 14.27 -9.59
CA LYS A 167 -4.86 15.22 -8.67
C LYS A 167 -3.86 16.28 -8.22
N LEU A 168 -4.26 17.53 -8.39
CA LEU A 168 -3.63 18.68 -7.74
C LEU A 168 -4.49 19.07 -6.54
N ALA A 169 -3.85 19.33 -5.40
CA ALA A 169 -4.51 19.81 -4.21
C ALA A 169 -3.73 20.99 -3.63
N ILE A 170 -4.47 22.01 -3.19
CA ILE A 170 -3.96 23.17 -2.46
C ILE A 170 -4.94 23.50 -1.34
N GLY A 171 -4.43 23.85 -0.17
CA GLY A 171 -5.25 24.21 0.97
C GLY A 171 -4.47 25.01 2.00
N TYR A 172 -5.22 25.72 2.85
CA TYR A 172 -4.69 26.48 3.97
C TYR A 172 -5.41 26.06 5.23
N VAL A 173 -4.66 25.73 6.27
CA VAL A 173 -5.23 25.42 7.59
C VAL A 173 -4.87 26.55 8.53
N HIS A 174 -5.85 27.15 9.20
CA HIS A 174 -5.65 28.14 10.25
C HIS A 174 -5.92 27.52 11.62
N ASN A 175 -4.92 27.43 12.48
CA ASN A 175 -5.10 26.86 13.81
C ASN A 175 -5.55 27.94 14.79
N LEU A 176 -6.77 27.82 15.31
CA LEU A 176 -7.31 28.69 16.36
C LEU A 176 -6.78 28.27 17.74
N SER A 177 -6.54 26.97 17.93
CA SER A 177 -5.94 26.40 19.15
C SER A 177 -5.27 25.06 18.84
N LYS A 178 -4.67 24.41 19.86
CA LYS A 178 -4.17 23.03 19.73
C LYS A 178 -5.27 22.00 19.41
N ARG A 179 -6.55 22.36 19.52
CA ARG A 179 -7.72 21.49 19.37
C ARG A 179 -8.74 21.99 18.34
N THR A 180 -8.50 23.13 17.70
CA THR A 180 -9.47 23.77 16.80
C THR A 180 -8.75 24.39 15.61
N ALA A 181 -9.19 24.06 14.40
CA ALA A 181 -8.66 24.60 13.16
C ALA A 181 -9.76 24.83 12.12
N LEU A 182 -9.56 25.81 11.25
CA LEU A 182 -10.36 26.08 10.05
C LEU A 182 -9.53 25.67 8.83
N TYR A 183 -10.18 25.16 7.78
CA TYR A 183 -9.52 24.67 6.57
C TYR A 183 -10.41 24.84 5.34
#